data_AF-Q4S1R0-F1
#
_entry.id   AF-Q4S1R0-F1
#
_cell.length_a   1.000
_cell.length_b   1.000
_cell.length_c   1.000
_cell.angle_alpha   90.00
_cell.angle_beta   90.00
_cell.angle_gamma   90.00
#
_symmetry.space_group_name_H-M   'P 1'
#
loop_
_entity.id
_entity.type
_entity.pdbx_description
1 polymer ?
#
loop_
_entity_poly.entity_id
_entity_poly.type
_entity_poly.pdbx_seq_one_letter_code
_entity_poly.pdbx_strand_id
1 'polypeptide(L)'
;MLSLSRVVVGGVARVPAAVSQGGVCAIARFNSTTQSAPKKTTFGPLADEDRIFTNLYGRHDWRLKGALRRGDWYKTKEILLKGVDWILNEIKVSGLRGRGGAGFPTGMKWSFMNKPSDGRPKYLVVNADEGEPGTCKDREIMRNDPHKLVEGCLVAGRAMGARAAYIYIRGEFYNESNL
;
A
#
# COMPACT_ATOMS: atom_id res chain seq x y z
N MET A 1 -46.07 -44.97 -2.17
CA MET A 1 -46.24 -43.84 -1.23
C MET A 1 -45.90 -42.57 -2.01
N LEU A 2 -46.80 -41.99 -2.83
CA LEU A 2 -47.89 -41.04 -2.45
C LEU A 2 -47.37 -40.03 -1.42
N SER A 3 -47.33 -38.71 -1.65
CA SER A 3 -48.25 -37.78 -2.33
C SER A 3 -47.49 -36.45 -2.57
N LEU A 4 -47.48 -35.86 -3.79
CA LEU A 4 -48.36 -34.76 -4.26
C LEU A 4 -48.59 -33.62 -3.24
N SER A 5 -48.69 -32.32 -3.56
CA SER A 5 -48.57 -31.46 -4.76
C SER A 5 -49.05 -30.07 -4.32
N ARG A 6 -48.59 -28.97 -4.95
CA ARG A 6 -49.40 -28.02 -5.76
C ARG A 6 -48.79 -26.62 -5.87
N VAL A 7 -48.57 -26.26 -7.14
CA VAL A 7 -48.61 -24.92 -7.74
C VAL A 7 -50.06 -24.60 -8.13
N VAL A 8 -50.52 -23.34 -7.98
CA VAL A 8 -51.53 -22.57 -8.78
C VAL A 8 -51.36 -21.10 -8.34
N VAL A 9 -50.85 -20.11 -9.10
CA VAL A 9 -51.30 -19.36 -10.30
C VAL A 9 -52.62 -18.56 -10.15
N GLY A 10 -52.50 -17.23 -10.28
CA GLY A 10 -53.46 -16.42 -11.05
C GLY A 10 -54.28 -15.37 -10.27
N GLY A 11 -54.19 -14.11 -10.69
CA GLY A 11 -55.11 -13.05 -10.26
C GLY A 11 -54.70 -11.64 -10.67
N VAL A 12 -54.90 -11.30 -11.95
CA VAL A 12 -54.85 -9.91 -12.45
C VAL A 12 -56.09 -9.16 -11.96
N ALA A 13 -55.91 -8.02 -11.30
CA ALA A 13 -56.99 -7.08 -10.98
C ALA A 13 -56.63 -5.66 -11.41
N ARG A 14 -57.66 -4.97 -11.90
CA ARG A 14 -57.65 -3.77 -12.75
C ARG A 14 -57.30 -2.48 -12.01
N VAL A 15 -56.73 -1.56 -12.79
CA VAL A 15 -56.47 -0.14 -12.52
C VAL A 15 -57.77 0.64 -12.24
N PRO A 16 -57.73 1.67 -11.36
CA PRO A 16 -58.51 2.87 -11.57
C PRO A 16 -57.59 4.04 -11.92
N ALA A 17 -57.93 4.74 -13.00
CA ALA A 17 -57.34 6.02 -13.36
C ALA A 17 -57.95 7.13 -12.48
N ALA A 18 -57.11 8.01 -11.93
CA ALA A 18 -57.53 9.29 -11.40
C ALA A 18 -56.54 10.38 -11.86
N VAL A 19 -57.12 11.50 -12.29
CA VAL A 19 -56.52 12.59 -13.06
C VAL A 19 -56.07 13.75 -12.16
N SER A 20 -54.92 14.34 -12.52
CA SER A 20 -54.39 15.71 -12.27
C SER A 20 -54.28 16.24 -10.83
N GLN A 21 -53.11 16.74 -10.44
CA GLN A 21 -52.61 18.12 -10.66
C GLN A 21 -51.20 18.30 -10.04
N GLY A 22 -50.35 19.04 -10.78
CA GLY A 22 -49.20 19.85 -10.36
C GLY A 22 -48.30 19.46 -9.18
N GLY A 23 -46.99 19.31 -9.44
CA GLY A 23 -45.98 19.42 -8.38
C GLY A 23 -44.60 18.85 -8.69
N VAL A 24 -43.75 19.67 -9.33
CA VAL A 24 -42.27 19.72 -9.26
C VAL A 24 -41.47 18.40 -9.26
N CYS A 25 -40.70 18.19 -10.33
CA CYS A 25 -39.60 17.23 -10.40
C CYS A 25 -38.53 17.57 -9.34
N ALA A 26 -38.50 16.83 -8.24
CA ALA A 26 -37.43 16.95 -7.24
C ALA A 26 -36.16 16.29 -7.77
N ILE A 27 -35.26 17.10 -8.31
CA ILE A 27 -33.86 16.73 -8.53
C ILE A 27 -33.26 16.43 -7.15
N ALA A 28 -33.05 15.17 -6.83
CA ALA A 28 -32.30 14.76 -5.65
C ALA A 28 -30.84 15.20 -5.82
N ARG A 29 -30.50 16.37 -5.29
CA ARG A 29 -29.13 16.85 -5.14
C ARG A 29 -28.42 15.94 -4.14
N PHE A 30 -27.54 15.06 -4.61
CA PHE A 30 -26.54 14.42 -3.77
C PHE A 30 -25.61 15.50 -3.20
N ASN A 31 -25.88 15.94 -1.97
CA ASN A 31 -24.95 16.78 -1.21
C ASN A 31 -23.81 15.89 -0.73
N SER A 32 -22.72 15.81 -1.50
CA SER A 32 -21.45 15.28 -1.03
C SER A 32 -20.76 16.29 -0.10
N THR A 33 -21.32 16.49 1.09
CA THR A 33 -20.56 17.08 2.19
C THR A 33 -19.61 16.01 2.72
N THR A 34 -18.48 15.82 2.04
CA THR A 34 -17.30 15.22 2.67
C THR A 34 -16.82 16.23 3.70
N GLN A 35 -17.21 16.07 4.96
CA GLN A 35 -16.61 16.82 6.07
C GLN A 35 -15.12 16.50 6.06
N SER A 36 -14.30 17.44 5.58
CA SER A 36 -12.86 17.33 5.63
C SER A 36 -12.44 17.38 7.09
N ALA A 37 -11.73 16.34 7.56
CA ALA A 37 -11.18 16.30 8.91
C ALA A 37 -10.40 17.58 9.22
N PRO A 38 -10.46 18.10 10.45
CA PRO A 38 -9.81 19.36 10.82
C PRO A 38 -8.30 19.27 10.56
N LYS A 39 -7.76 20.21 9.80
CA LYS A 39 -6.33 20.29 9.49
C LYS A 39 -5.58 20.68 10.76
N LYS A 40 -4.74 19.76 11.28
CA LYS A 40 -3.80 20.09 12.36
C LYS A 40 -2.89 21.24 11.90
N THR A 41 -2.72 22.23 12.77
CA THR A 41 -1.89 23.43 12.50
C THR A 41 -0.47 23.29 13.03
N THR A 42 -0.24 22.39 13.98
CA THR A 42 1.08 22.07 14.54
C THR A 42 1.49 20.67 14.08
N PHE A 43 2.74 20.54 13.61
CA PHE A 43 3.34 19.28 13.18
C PHE A 43 4.61 18.99 13.99
N GLY A 44 4.85 17.71 14.30
CA GLY A 44 5.83 17.31 15.30
C GLY A 44 5.34 17.59 16.74
N PRO A 45 6.05 17.12 17.78
CA PRO A 45 7.25 16.24 17.75
C PRO A 45 6.91 14.79 17.38
N LEU A 46 7.89 14.03 16.90
CA LEU A 46 7.78 12.58 16.64
C LEU A 46 8.46 11.83 17.81
N ALA A 47 7.74 10.93 18.47
CA ALA A 47 8.31 10.13 19.55
C ALA A 47 9.31 9.11 18.98
N ASP A 48 10.26 8.65 19.81
CA ASP A 48 11.27 7.67 19.37
C ASP A 48 10.66 6.31 19.01
N GLU A 49 9.55 5.93 19.65
CA GLU A 49 8.77 4.74 19.32
C GLU A 49 8.03 4.80 17.98
N ASP A 50 7.73 6.01 17.49
CA ASP A 50 7.08 6.23 16.19
C ASP A 50 8.08 6.19 15.02
N ARG A 51 9.39 6.05 15.31
CA ARG A 51 10.43 6.00 14.27
C ARG A 51 10.46 4.62 13.61
N ILE A 52 10.29 4.61 12.29
CA ILE A 52 10.41 3.37 11.50
C ILE A 52 11.87 2.89 11.43
N PHE A 53 12.82 3.81 11.25
CA PHE A 53 14.25 3.51 11.17
C PHE A 53 14.90 3.67 12.55
N THR A 54 14.90 2.60 13.33
CA THR A 54 15.30 2.59 14.73
C THR A 54 16.82 2.47 14.94
N ASN A 55 17.57 1.87 14.01
CA ASN A 55 19.02 1.76 14.08
C ASN A 55 19.73 2.68 13.09
N LEU A 56 19.14 3.84 12.78
CA LEU A 56 19.68 4.75 11.77
C LEU A 56 21.14 5.18 12.03
N TYR A 57 21.56 5.22 13.30
CA TYR A 57 22.93 5.60 13.71
C TYR A 57 23.88 4.43 13.95
N GLY A 58 23.50 3.18 13.65
CA GLY A 58 24.35 2.01 13.82
C GLY A 58 24.75 1.71 15.28
N ARG A 59 23.97 2.17 16.25
CA ARG A 59 24.22 1.94 17.70
C ARG A 59 23.92 0.50 18.13
N HIS A 60 23.10 -0.20 17.34
CA HIS A 60 22.75 -1.59 17.54
C HIS A 60 23.28 -2.45 16.40
N ASP A 61 23.30 -3.77 16.62
CA ASP A 61 23.72 -4.74 15.60
C ASP A 61 22.84 -4.64 14.34
N TRP A 62 23.46 -4.38 13.19
CA TRP A 62 22.77 -4.26 11.90
C TRP A 62 22.43 -5.63 11.29
N ARG A 63 23.04 -6.71 11.78
CA ARG A 63 22.84 -8.08 11.30
C ARG A 63 21.47 -8.63 11.70
N LEU A 64 21.13 -9.82 11.18
CA LEU A 64 19.83 -10.46 11.35
C LEU A 64 19.38 -10.57 12.80
N LYS A 65 20.29 -10.94 13.72
CA LYS A 65 19.96 -11.06 15.16
C LYS A 65 19.51 -9.72 15.76
N GLY A 66 20.16 -8.63 15.38
CA GLY A 66 19.76 -7.29 15.80
C GLY A 66 18.46 -6.83 15.16
N ALA A 67 18.29 -7.09 13.86
CA ALA A 67 17.09 -6.75 13.11
C ALA A 67 15.83 -7.42 13.70
N LEU A 68 15.91 -8.73 13.98
CA LEU A 68 14.82 -9.49 14.60
C LEU A 68 14.38 -8.90 15.96
N ARG A 69 15.34 -8.42 16.77
CA ARG A 69 15.02 -7.76 18.06
C ARG A 69 14.31 -6.41 17.89
N ARG A 70 14.51 -5.72 16.76
CA ARG A 70 13.87 -4.44 16.45
C ARG A 70 12.49 -4.61 15.81
N GLY A 71 12.05 -5.84 15.57
CA GLY A 71 10.76 -6.14 14.94
C GLY A 71 10.83 -6.28 13.41
N ASP A 72 12.03 -6.30 12.82
CA ASP A 72 12.17 -6.64 11.40
C ASP A 72 11.87 -8.13 11.19
N TRP A 73 11.35 -8.49 10.02
CA TRP A 73 10.88 -9.84 9.70
C TRP A 73 9.72 -10.34 10.58
N TYR A 74 9.06 -9.45 11.32
CA TYR A 74 7.94 -9.81 12.17
C TYR A 74 6.67 -10.02 11.34
N LYS A 75 6.13 -11.24 11.38
CA LYS A 75 4.88 -11.62 10.69
C LYS A 75 4.89 -11.35 9.18
N THR A 76 6.06 -11.23 8.56
CA THR A 76 6.19 -11.03 7.11
C THR A 76 5.47 -12.12 6.33
N LYS A 77 5.54 -13.37 6.78
CA LYS A 77 4.80 -14.49 6.18
C LYS A 77 3.30 -14.24 6.14
N GLU A 78 2.72 -13.75 7.25
CA GLU A 78 1.28 -13.45 7.33
C GLU A 78 0.91 -12.32 6.38
N ILE A 79 1.74 -11.28 6.30
CA ILE A 79 1.57 -10.16 5.35
C ILE A 79 1.53 -10.68 3.91
N LEU A 80 2.45 -11.57 3.53
CA LEU A 80 2.52 -12.13 2.18
C LEU A 80 1.31 -13.00 1.83
N LEU A 81 0.73 -13.67 2.82
CA LEU A 81 -0.43 -14.55 2.68
C LEU A 81 -1.76 -13.79 2.60
N LYS A 82 -1.84 -12.55 3.13
CA LYS A 82 -3.03 -11.69 2.99
C LYS A 82 -3.33 -11.29 1.54
N GLY A 83 -2.37 -11.47 0.64
CA GLY A 83 -2.55 -11.26 -0.79
C GLY A 83 -2.18 -9.86 -1.27
N VAL A 84 -2.11 -9.72 -2.58
CA VAL A 84 -1.59 -8.53 -3.27
C VAL A 84 -2.50 -7.32 -3.05
N ASP A 85 -3.80 -7.51 -3.21
CA ASP A 85 -4.77 -6.42 -3.11
C ASP A 85 -4.83 -5.82 -1.71
N TRP A 86 -4.68 -6.66 -0.67
CA TRP A 86 -4.61 -6.18 0.71
C TRP A 86 -3.41 -5.27 0.93
N ILE A 87 -2.20 -5.69 0.53
CA ILE A 87 -0.98 -4.88 0.69
C ILE A 87 -1.09 -3.56 -0.09
N LEU A 88 -1.60 -3.60 -1.32
CA LEU A 88 -1.80 -2.39 -2.12
C LEU A 88 -2.81 -1.43 -1.49
N ASN A 89 -3.89 -1.95 -0.90
CA ASN A 89 -4.88 -1.13 -0.22
C ASN A 89 -4.30 -0.46 1.02
N GLU A 90 -3.59 -1.19 1.88
CA GLU A 90 -2.94 -0.63 3.07
C GLU A 90 -1.98 0.51 2.71
N ILE A 91 -1.20 0.38 1.63
CA ILE A 91 -0.28 1.43 1.19
C ILE A 91 -1.03 2.65 0.65
N LYS A 92 -2.16 2.45 -0.05
CA LYS A 92 -3.01 3.56 -0.48
C LYS A 92 -3.62 4.30 0.72
N VAL A 93 -4.12 3.56 1.72
CA VAL A 93 -4.69 4.10 2.96
C VAL A 93 -3.64 4.85 3.77
N SER A 94 -2.39 4.37 3.81
CA SER A 94 -1.29 5.05 4.51
C SER A 94 -0.94 6.43 3.96
N GLY A 95 -1.39 6.76 2.74
CA GLY A 95 -1.07 8.03 2.08
C GLY A 95 0.42 8.18 1.72
N LEU A 96 1.18 7.08 1.67
CA LEU A 96 2.62 7.12 1.41
C LEU A 96 2.92 7.71 0.03
N ARG A 97 3.75 8.76 0.02
CA ARG A 97 4.27 9.41 -1.19
C ARG A 97 5.74 9.06 -1.40
N GLY A 98 6.18 9.05 -2.66
CA GLY A 98 7.54 8.72 -3.04
C GLY A 98 8.59 9.57 -2.32
N ARG A 99 9.68 8.93 -1.90
CA ARG A 99 10.76 9.53 -1.09
C ARG A 99 12.00 9.99 -1.88
N GLY A 100 11.97 9.87 -3.21
CA GLY A 100 13.04 10.32 -4.12
C GLY A 100 12.69 11.59 -4.89
N GLY A 101 12.11 12.60 -4.22
CA GLY A 101 11.87 13.93 -4.82
C GLY A 101 10.54 14.11 -5.59
N ALA A 102 10.13 13.16 -6.44
CA ALA A 102 8.92 13.31 -7.27
C ALA A 102 7.58 13.33 -6.49
N GLY A 103 7.57 12.82 -5.26
CA GLY A 103 6.38 12.85 -4.38
C GLY A 103 5.14 12.14 -4.92
N PHE A 104 5.29 11.22 -5.88
CA PHE A 104 4.18 10.48 -6.48
C PHE A 104 3.56 9.49 -5.48
N PRO A 105 2.21 9.31 -5.42
CA PRO A 105 1.59 8.36 -4.49
C PRO A 105 2.05 6.92 -4.74
N THR A 106 2.67 6.30 -3.73
CA THR A 106 3.36 5.01 -3.87
C THR A 106 2.39 3.87 -4.16
N GLY A 107 1.27 3.82 -3.43
CA GLY A 107 0.24 2.78 -3.64
C GLY A 107 -0.43 2.87 -5.02
N MET A 108 -0.56 4.07 -5.58
CA MET A 108 -1.05 4.25 -6.95
C MET A 108 -0.02 3.75 -7.96
N LYS A 109 1.27 4.09 -7.78
CA LYS A 109 2.36 3.62 -8.66
C LYS A 109 2.40 2.11 -8.73
N TRP A 110 2.30 1.43 -7.59
CA TRP A 110 2.36 -0.03 -7.52
C TRP A 110 1.14 -0.68 -8.17
N SER A 111 -0.04 -0.04 -8.08
CA SER A 111 -1.26 -0.58 -8.67
C SER A 111 -1.22 -0.67 -10.20
N PHE A 112 -0.37 0.10 -10.87
CA PHE A 112 -0.16 -0.03 -12.33
C PHE A 112 0.41 -1.39 -12.74
N MET A 113 1.07 -2.09 -11.81
CA MET A 113 1.66 -3.41 -12.05
C MET A 113 0.69 -4.58 -11.80
N ASN A 114 -0.51 -4.32 -11.26
CA ASN A 114 -1.52 -5.36 -10.96
C ASN A 114 -2.29 -5.85 -12.20
N LYS A 115 -1.69 -5.74 -13.38
CA LYS A 115 -2.25 -6.26 -14.64
C LYS A 115 -1.99 -7.76 -14.75
N PRO A 116 -2.85 -8.52 -15.48
CA PRO A 116 -2.57 -9.90 -15.84
C PRO A 116 -1.16 -10.03 -16.43
N SER A 117 -0.49 -11.16 -16.16
CA SER A 117 0.85 -11.37 -16.71
C SER A 117 0.75 -11.68 -18.20
N ASP A 118 1.40 -10.87 -19.04
CA ASP A 118 1.57 -11.13 -20.48
C ASP A 118 2.62 -12.24 -20.75
N GLY A 119 2.90 -13.12 -19.78
CA GLY A 119 4.00 -14.10 -19.83
C GLY A 119 5.39 -13.53 -19.54
N ARG A 120 5.55 -12.20 -19.54
CA ARG A 120 6.82 -11.54 -19.19
C ARG A 120 7.03 -11.49 -17.67
N PRO A 121 8.24 -11.74 -17.16
CA PRO A 121 8.55 -11.56 -15.75
C PRO A 121 8.47 -10.09 -15.37
N LYS A 122 7.91 -9.80 -14.21
CA LYS A 122 7.89 -8.46 -13.60
C LYS A 122 9.09 -8.32 -12.68
N TYR A 123 9.64 -7.12 -12.58
CA TYR A 123 10.80 -6.85 -11.73
C TYR A 123 10.55 -5.63 -10.84
N LEU A 124 11.09 -5.69 -9.63
CA LEU A 124 11.22 -4.54 -8.75
C LEU A 124 12.64 -3.98 -8.93
N VAL A 125 12.75 -2.67 -9.14
CA VAL A 125 14.04 -1.97 -9.10
C VAL A 125 13.99 -0.98 -7.95
N VAL A 126 14.93 -1.12 -7.02
CA VAL A 126 15.10 -0.23 -5.88
C VAL A 126 16.24 0.72 -6.22
N ASN A 127 15.94 2.02 -6.22
CA ASN A 127 16.94 3.05 -6.43
C ASN A 127 17.68 3.33 -5.12
N ALA A 128 18.95 2.97 -5.04
CA ALA A 128 19.84 3.23 -3.92
C ALA A 128 21.13 3.96 -4.39
N ASP A 129 21.00 4.78 -5.44
CA ASP A 129 22.10 5.58 -5.97
C ASP A 129 22.46 6.76 -5.05
N GLU A 130 21.45 7.51 -4.59
CA GLU A 130 21.67 8.70 -3.75
C GLU A 130 22.75 9.65 -4.31
N GLY A 131 22.68 9.95 -5.60
CA GLY A 131 23.58 10.89 -6.29
C GLY A 131 23.35 12.37 -5.97
N GLU A 132 22.23 12.70 -5.32
CA GLU A 132 21.78 14.07 -5.08
C GLU A 132 22.64 14.78 -4.01
N PRO A 133 23.10 16.03 -4.26
CA PRO A 133 23.91 16.77 -3.30
C PRO A 133 23.11 17.06 -2.03
N GLY A 134 23.63 16.63 -0.88
CA GLY A 134 23.00 16.81 0.43
C GLY A 134 22.09 15.66 0.87
N THR A 135 21.88 14.65 0.04
CA THR A 135 21.07 13.47 0.38
C THR A 135 21.99 12.36 0.92
N CYS A 136 21.76 11.90 2.15
CA CYS A 136 22.54 10.82 2.80
C CYS A 136 21.66 9.81 3.58
N LYS A 137 20.35 9.88 3.37
CA LYS A 137 19.34 9.04 4.02
C LYS A 137 19.44 7.57 3.61
N ASP A 138 19.68 7.27 2.34
CA ASP A 138 19.66 5.92 1.80
C ASP A 138 20.94 5.18 2.21
N ARG A 139 22.08 5.89 2.26
CA ARG A 139 23.35 5.39 2.79
C ARG A 139 23.23 4.85 4.21
N GLU A 140 22.62 5.61 5.12
CA GLU A 140 22.48 5.16 6.52
C GLU A 140 21.52 3.96 6.65
N ILE A 141 20.48 3.88 5.82
CA ILE A 141 19.56 2.73 5.79
C ILE A 141 20.31 1.48 5.32
N MET A 142 21.07 1.56 4.22
CA MET A 142 21.83 0.42 3.70
C MET A 142 22.88 -0.07 4.70
N ARG A 143 23.57 0.85 5.36
CA ARG A 143 24.65 0.51 6.28
C ARG A 143 24.16 -0.04 7.63
N ASN A 144 23.11 0.55 8.20
CA ASN A 144 22.76 0.31 9.60
C ASN A 144 21.44 -0.48 9.78
N ASP A 145 20.55 -0.46 8.80
CA ASP A 145 19.26 -1.18 8.81
C ASP A 145 18.98 -1.92 7.47
N PRO A 146 19.93 -2.74 6.96
CA PRO A 146 19.78 -3.38 5.64
C PRO A 146 18.60 -4.36 5.57
N HIS A 147 18.27 -5.03 6.68
CA HIS A 147 17.18 -6.00 6.72
C HIS A 147 15.81 -5.37 6.48
N LYS A 148 15.57 -4.13 6.90
CA LYS A 148 14.33 -3.39 6.59
C LYS A 148 14.18 -3.16 5.09
N LEU A 149 15.27 -2.83 4.41
CA LEU A 149 15.28 -2.63 2.96
C LEU A 149 14.93 -3.94 2.23
N VAL A 150 15.55 -5.05 2.64
CA VAL A 150 15.32 -6.38 2.04
C VAL A 150 13.89 -6.87 2.32
N GLU A 151 13.38 -6.70 3.53
CA GLU A 151 11.97 -7.01 3.86
C GLU A 151 11.01 -6.15 3.03
N GLY A 152 11.31 -4.86 2.89
CA GLY A 152 10.57 -3.95 2.01
C GLY A 152 10.56 -4.42 0.55
N CYS A 153 11.69 -4.91 0.04
CA CYS A 153 11.79 -5.50 -1.30
C CYS A 153 10.88 -6.71 -1.46
N LEU A 154 10.81 -7.58 -0.44
CA LEU A 154 9.96 -8.77 -0.46
C LEU A 154 8.47 -8.40 -0.46
N VAL A 155 8.05 -7.48 0.40
CA VAL A 155 6.66 -7.04 0.51
C VAL A 155 6.23 -6.26 -0.74
N ALA A 156 7.07 -5.33 -1.22
CA ALA A 156 6.81 -4.57 -2.44
C ALA A 156 6.81 -5.47 -3.69
N GLY A 157 7.77 -6.41 -3.76
CA GLY A 157 7.86 -7.40 -4.82
C GLY A 157 6.61 -8.28 -4.86
N ARG A 158 6.13 -8.74 -3.70
CA ARG A 158 4.86 -9.48 -3.60
C ARG A 158 3.68 -8.64 -4.08
N ALA A 159 3.58 -7.39 -3.64
CA ALA A 159 2.49 -6.48 -4.00
C ALA A 159 2.44 -6.15 -5.50
N MET A 160 3.53 -6.33 -6.24
CA MET A 160 3.57 -6.10 -7.69
C MET A 160 3.66 -7.40 -8.51
N GLY A 161 3.74 -8.56 -7.85
CA GLY A 161 4.00 -9.84 -8.51
C GLY A 161 5.36 -9.89 -9.19
N ALA A 162 6.37 -9.23 -8.63
CA ALA A 162 7.74 -9.23 -9.15
C ALA A 162 8.41 -10.59 -8.92
N ARG A 163 9.14 -11.07 -9.93
CA ARG A 163 9.94 -12.29 -9.87
C ARG A 163 11.25 -12.07 -9.10
N ALA A 164 11.85 -10.90 -9.27
CA ALA A 164 13.09 -10.52 -8.61
C ALA A 164 13.10 -9.03 -8.28
N ALA A 165 13.92 -8.68 -7.28
CA ALA A 165 14.21 -7.32 -6.88
C ALA A 165 15.68 -7.02 -7.17
N TYR A 166 15.95 -5.97 -7.93
CA TYR A 166 17.29 -5.46 -8.21
C TYR A 166 17.49 -4.17 -7.42
N ILE A 167 18.47 -4.15 -6.53
CA ILE A 167 18.84 -2.96 -5.78
C ILE A 167 20.01 -2.31 -6.52
N TYR A 168 19.76 -1.14 -7.09
CA TYR A 168 20.79 -0.36 -7.77
C TYR A 168 21.55 0.46 -6.74
N ILE A 169 22.69 -0.05 -6.31
CA ILE A 169 23.59 0.62 -5.37
C ILE A 169 24.61 1.44 -6.16
N ARG A 170 24.87 2.66 -5.71
CA ARG A 170 25.89 3.54 -6.28
C ARG A 170 27.27 2.89 -6.25
N GLY A 171 28.05 3.08 -7.31
CA GLY A 171 29.39 2.48 -7.42
C GLY A 171 30.34 2.91 -6.29
N GLU A 172 30.20 4.13 -5.79
CA GLU A 172 30.98 4.67 -4.68
C GLU A 172 30.64 4.03 -3.32
N PHE A 173 29.50 3.36 -3.20
CA PHE A 173 29.00 2.70 -1.98
C PHE A 173 29.41 1.23 -1.91
N TYR A 174 30.70 0.96 -2.18
CA TYR A 174 31.23 -0.40 -2.19
C TYR A 174 31.08 -1.10 -0.82
N ASN A 175 31.39 -0.39 0.27
CA ASN A 175 31.29 -0.97 1.62
C ASN A 175 29.84 -1.24 2.02
N GLU A 176 28.93 -0.35 1.63
CA GLU A 176 27.51 -0.44 1.89
C GLU A 176 26.82 -1.51 1.03
N SER A 177 27.44 -1.97 -0.06
CA SER A 177 26.95 -3.07 -0.90
C SER A 177 27.16 -4.46 -0.30
N ASN A 178 28.06 -4.60 0.68
CA ASN A 178 28.32 -5.87 1.38
C ASN A 178 27.29 -6.10 2.51
N LEU A 179 26.03 -6.34 2.10
CA LEU A 179 24.88 -6.65 2.96
C LEU A 179 24.98 -8.03 3.63
#